data_AF-A0A7X1LBP9-F1
#
_entry.id   AF-A0A7X1LBP9-F1
#
_cell.length_a   1.000
_cell.length_b   1.000
_cell.length_c   1.000
_cell.angle_alpha   90.00
_cell.angle_beta   90.00
_cell.angle_gamma   90.00
#
_symmetry.space_group_name_H-M   'P 1'
#
loop_
_entity.id
_entity.type
_entity.pdbx_description
1 polymer ?
#
loop_
_entity_poly.entity_id
_entity_poly.type
_entity_poly.pdbx_seq_one_letter_code
_entity_poly.pdbx_strand_id
1 'polypeptide(L)'
;MKKINVAGMTSLIGGVCLYAYRELGNFMGKSGNLNTYNIQKSGNDHTTLFDMLHEENFDWIDSIPWEPIQDGANYVVNMPLWLLMVIVGSFLLIIGGIFIKK
;
A
#
# COMPACT_ATOMS: atom_id res chain seq x y z
N MET A 1 20.84 15.15 -5.09
CA MET A 1 19.81 14.81 -4.08
C MET A 1 20.30 13.61 -3.27
N LYS A 2 20.08 13.56 -1.95
CA LYS A 2 20.41 12.36 -1.16
C LYS A 2 19.56 11.19 -1.68
N LYS A 3 20.15 10.00 -1.80
CA LYS A 3 19.49 8.79 -2.33
C LYS A 3 18.15 8.50 -1.62
N ILE A 4 18.07 8.84 -0.33
CA ILE A 4 16.87 8.69 0.49
C ILE A 4 15.70 9.58 0.05
N ASN A 5 15.96 10.80 -0.42
CA ASN A 5 14.91 11.68 -0.94
C ASN A 5 14.38 11.16 -2.27
N VAL A 6 15.25 10.59 -3.10
CA VAL A 6 14.83 9.99 -4.38
C VAL A 6 13.93 8.79 -4.11
N ALA A 7 14.33 7.89 -3.21
CA ALA A 7 13.50 6.76 -2.80
C ALA A 7 12.15 7.20 -2.20
N GLY A 8 12.16 8.22 -1.34
CA GLY A 8 10.93 8.79 -0.75
C GLY A 8 9.99 9.37 -1.80
N MET A 9 10.50 10.17 -2.75
CA MET A 9 9.68 10.71 -3.84
C MET A 9 9.14 9.62 -4.77
N THR A 10 9.97 8.64 -5.15
CA THR A 10 9.52 7.52 -6.01
C THR A 10 8.43 6.72 -5.32
N SER A 11 8.57 6.44 -4.03
CA SER A 11 7.54 5.76 -3.24
C SER A 11 6.24 6.56 -3.17
N LEU A 12 6.34 7.89 -2.96
CA LEU A 12 5.16 8.76 -2.85
C LEU A 12 4.43 8.86 -4.18
N ILE A 13 5.15 9.07 -5.29
CA ILE A 13 4.56 9.08 -6.63
C ILE A 13 3.93 7.72 -6.95
N GLY A 14 4.62 6.61 -6.65
CA GLY A 14 4.08 5.27 -6.83
C GLY A 14 2.78 5.05 -6.05
N GLY A 15 2.74 5.41 -4.78
CA GLY A 15 1.56 5.31 -3.94
C GLY A 15 0.38 6.15 -4.45
N VAL A 16 0.64 7.39 -4.87
CA VAL A 16 -0.39 8.26 -5.46
C VAL A 16 -0.90 7.72 -6.79
N CYS A 17 -0.02 7.20 -7.65
CA CYS A 17 -0.42 6.60 -8.92
C CYS A 17 -1.30 5.35 -8.71
N LEU A 18 -0.96 4.49 -7.74
CA LEU A 18 -1.78 3.33 -7.38
C LEU A 18 -3.15 3.76 -6.84
N TYR A 19 -3.19 4.80 -6.02
CA TYR A 19 -4.44 5.38 -5.53
C TYR A 19 -5.30 5.94 -6.69
N ALA A 20 -4.69 6.71 -7.59
CA ALA A 20 -5.39 7.27 -8.75
C ALA A 20 -5.91 6.17 -9.70
N TYR A 21 -5.11 5.14 -9.98
CA TYR A 21 -5.53 3.99 -10.78
C TYR A 21 -6.77 3.30 -10.17
N ARG A 22 -6.78 3.16 -8.84
CA ARG A 22 -7.92 2.59 -8.13
C ARG A 22 -9.17 3.45 -8.22
N GLU A 23 -9.07 4.77 -7.99
CA GLU A 23 -10.23 5.65 -8.09
C GLU A 23 -10.77 5.72 -9.53
N LEU A 24 -9.90 5.62 -10.54
CA LEU A 24 -10.31 5.47 -11.93
C LEU A 24 -11.05 4.14 -12.17
N GLY A 25 -10.56 3.04 -11.58
CA GLY A 25 -11.25 1.75 -11.60
C GLY A 25 -12.63 1.79 -10.93
N ASN A 26 -12.73 2.41 -9.76
CA ASN A 26 -13.99 2.64 -9.05
C ASN A 26 -14.97 3.48 -9.88
N PHE A 27 -14.47 4.54 -10.53
CA PHE A 27 -15.25 5.42 -11.39
C PHE A 27 -15.77 4.69 -12.63
N MET A 28 -14.92 3.93 -13.32
CA MET A 28 -15.29 3.10 -14.46
C MET A 28 -16.27 1.99 -14.07
N GLY A 29 -16.04 1.33 -12.93
CA GLY A 29 -16.94 0.29 -12.38
C GLY A 29 -18.33 0.84 -12.02
N LYS A 30 -18.41 2.05 -11.47
CA LYS A 30 -19.68 2.75 -11.23
C LYS A 30 -20.40 3.12 -12.53
N SER A 31 -19.65 3.48 -13.57
CA SER A 31 -20.22 3.79 -14.90
C SER A 31 -20.75 2.55 -15.65
N GLY A 32 -20.20 1.36 -15.39
CA GLY A 32 -20.61 0.09 -16.00
C GLY A 32 -21.83 -0.57 -15.36
N ASN A 33 -22.29 -0.06 -14.21
CA ASN A 33 -23.33 -0.68 -13.39
C ASN A 33 -24.78 -0.38 -13.88
N LEU A 34 -24.93 0.04 -15.14
CA LEU A 34 -26.22 0.22 -15.80
C LEU A 34 -26.65 -1.02 -16.62
N ASN A 35 -25.81 -2.06 -16.80
CA ASN A 35 -26.16 -3.14 -17.74
C ASN A 35 -25.71 -4.58 -17.42
N THR A 36 -25.27 -4.93 -16.20
CA THR A 36 -24.78 -6.30 -15.96
C THR A 36 -25.31 -6.91 -14.67
N TYR A 37 -26.28 -7.81 -14.83
CA TYR A 37 -26.94 -8.56 -13.76
C TYR A 37 -26.17 -9.79 -13.27
N ASN A 38 -24.92 -10.06 -13.74
CA ASN A 38 -24.31 -11.38 -13.44
C ASN A 38 -22.78 -11.49 -13.48
N ILE A 39 -21.98 -10.44 -13.21
CA ILE A 39 -20.57 -10.65 -12.83
C ILE A 39 -20.13 -9.52 -11.90
N GLN A 40 -20.28 -9.71 -10.59
CA GLN A 40 -19.63 -8.86 -9.60
C GLN A 40 -18.63 -9.72 -8.81
N LYS A 41 -17.51 -10.05 -9.46
CA LYS A 41 -16.24 -10.04 -8.72
C LYS A 41 -15.99 -8.56 -8.44
N SER A 42 -16.59 -8.11 -7.35
CA SER A 42 -16.42 -6.82 -6.72
C SER A 42 -14.95 -6.42 -6.80
N GLY A 43 -14.60 -5.55 -7.76
CA GLY A 43 -13.25 -4.99 -7.93
C GLY A 43 -12.90 -3.99 -6.83
N ASN A 44 -13.27 -4.33 -5.59
CA ASN A 44 -13.08 -3.54 -4.37
C ASN A 44 -11.92 -4.06 -3.53
N ASP A 45 -11.27 -5.16 -3.94
CA ASP A 45 -10.15 -5.73 -3.19
C ASP A 45 -8.93 -4.81 -3.38
N HIS A 46 -8.54 -4.16 -2.29
CA HIS A 46 -7.36 -3.31 -2.30
C HIS A 46 -6.18 -4.24 -2.37
N THR A 47 -5.30 -4.07 -3.35
CA THR A 47 -4.09 -4.90 -3.39
C THR A 47 -3.27 -4.65 -2.13
N THR A 48 -3.14 -5.68 -1.31
CA THR A 48 -2.35 -5.67 -0.08
C THR A 48 -0.92 -6.17 -0.35
N LEU A 49 -0.02 -6.04 0.61
CA LEU A 49 1.28 -6.70 0.51
C LEU A 49 1.13 -8.23 0.50
N PHE A 50 0.14 -8.74 1.24
CA PHE A 50 -0.21 -10.15 1.27
C PHE A 50 -0.63 -10.68 -0.11
N ASP A 51 -1.35 -9.89 -0.91
CA ASP A 51 -1.78 -10.33 -2.25
C ASP A 51 -0.63 -10.32 -3.27
N MET A 52 0.39 -9.49 -3.06
CA MET A 52 1.52 -9.34 -3.99
C MET A 52 2.68 -10.30 -3.70
N LEU A 53 2.86 -10.68 -2.44
CA LEU A 53 3.95 -11.53 -1.99
C LEU A 53 3.36 -12.88 -1.57
N HIS A 54 4.02 -13.99 -1.90
CA HIS A 54 3.54 -15.30 -1.47
C HIS A 54 3.45 -15.38 0.06
N GLU A 55 2.44 -16.11 0.55
CA GLU A 55 2.13 -16.35 1.96
C GLU A 55 3.36 -16.81 2.77
N GLU A 56 4.23 -17.62 2.16
CA GLU A 56 5.51 -18.09 2.73
C GLU A 56 6.45 -16.96 3.20
N ASN A 57 6.31 -15.74 2.66
CA ASN A 57 7.11 -14.58 3.09
C ASN A 57 6.60 -13.95 4.39
N PHE A 58 5.47 -14.40 4.92
CA PHE A 58 4.81 -13.86 6.10
C PHE A 58 4.75 -14.85 7.28
N ASP A 59 5.21 -16.10 7.12
CA ASP A 59 5.28 -17.11 8.18
C ASP A 59 6.02 -16.64 9.45
N TRP A 60 6.96 -15.69 9.29
CA TRP A 60 7.68 -15.10 10.43
C TRP A 60 6.76 -14.29 11.36
N ILE A 61 5.62 -13.80 10.89
CA ILE A 61 4.65 -13.05 11.71
C ILE A 61 4.04 -13.98 12.77
N ASP A 62 3.76 -15.22 12.39
CA ASP A 62 3.21 -16.24 13.30
C ASP A 62 4.24 -16.74 14.32
N SER A 63 5.53 -16.47 14.08
CA SER A 63 6.60 -16.80 15.02
C SER A 63 6.79 -15.76 16.14
N ILE A 64 6.05 -14.65 16.12
CA ILE A 64 6.18 -13.56 17.09
C ILE A 64 5.44 -13.92 18.39
N PRO A 65 6.14 -14.07 19.53
CA PRO A 65 5.50 -14.48 20.79
C PRO A 65 4.71 -13.36 21.48
N TRP A 66 4.81 -12.12 20.99
CA TRP A 66 4.16 -10.96 21.60
C TRP A 66 2.99 -10.48 20.75
N GLU A 67 1.78 -10.75 21.24
CA GLU A 67 0.49 -10.50 20.58
C GLU A 67 0.34 -9.09 19.97
N PRO A 68 0.71 -7.98 20.65
CA PRO A 68 0.59 -6.64 20.07
C PRO A 68 1.52 -6.39 18.87
N ILE A 69 2.69 -7.04 18.83
CA ILE A 69 3.59 -6.94 17.68
C ILE A 69 3.07 -7.77 16.53
N GLN A 70 2.55 -8.97 16.81
CA GLN A 70 1.93 -9.84 15.81
C GLN A 70 0.74 -9.16 15.15
N ASP A 71 -0.15 -8.56 15.95
CA ASP A 71 -1.29 -7.78 15.45
C ASP A 71 -0.85 -6.59 14.59
N GLY A 72 0.20 -5.88 15.02
CA GLY A 72 0.78 -4.78 14.26
C GLY A 72 1.33 -5.22 12.91
N ALA A 73 2.09 -6.32 12.88
CA ALA A 73 2.66 -6.86 11.64
C ALA A 73 1.55 -7.35 10.69
N ASN A 74 0.56 -8.08 11.21
CA ASN A 74 -0.61 -8.51 10.45
C ASN A 74 -1.39 -7.32 9.88
N TYR A 75 -1.56 -6.26 10.66
CA TYR A 75 -2.25 -5.06 10.21
C TYR A 75 -1.51 -4.38 9.05
N VAL A 76 -0.18 -4.26 9.14
CA VAL A 76 0.64 -3.62 8.11
C VAL A 76 0.61 -4.41 6.79
N VAL A 77 0.68 -5.73 6.87
CA VAL A 77 0.73 -6.60 5.68
C VAL A 77 -0.61 -6.64 4.94
N ASN A 78 -1.72 -6.63 5.68
CA ASN A 78 -3.08 -6.56 5.12
C ASN A 78 -3.52 -5.14 4.74
N MET A 79 -2.65 -4.14 4.94
CA MET A 79 -2.98 -2.75 4.62
C MET A 79 -2.93 -2.52 3.10
N PRO A 80 -3.76 -1.60 2.57
CA PRO A 80 -3.70 -1.22 1.15
C PRO A 80 -2.31 -0.71 0.77
N LEU A 81 -1.71 -1.30 -0.26
CA LEU A 81 -0.33 -1.00 -0.66
C LEU A 81 -0.08 0.48 -0.96
N TRP A 82 -1.05 1.14 -1.62
CA TRP A 82 -0.96 2.57 -1.95
C TRP A 82 -0.73 3.42 -0.70
N LEU A 83 -1.39 3.07 0.41
CA LEU A 83 -1.33 3.81 1.65
C LEU A 83 0.02 3.55 2.34
N LEU A 84 0.51 2.31 2.30
CA LEU A 84 1.83 1.95 2.80
C LEU A 84 2.93 2.70 2.04
N MET A 85 2.86 2.77 0.71
CA MET A 85 3.82 3.53 -0.11
C MET A 85 3.81 5.04 0.18
N VAL A 86 2.63 5.62 0.44
CA VAL A 86 2.50 7.04 0.81
C VAL A 86 3.09 7.30 2.20
N ILE A 87 2.82 6.43 3.19
CA ILE A 87 3.36 6.55 4.55
C ILE A 87 4.87 6.42 4.53
N VAL A 88 5.41 5.37 3.90
CA VAL A 88 6.86 5.13 3.79
C VAL A 88 7.53 6.26 3.02
N GLY A 89 6.96 6.69 1.90
CA GLY A 89 7.48 7.81 1.10
C GLY A 89 7.55 9.10 1.90
N SER A 90 6.47 9.44 2.63
CA SER A 90 6.42 10.63 3.48
C SER A 90 7.44 10.55 4.62
N PHE A 91 7.56 9.40 5.28
CA PHE A 91 8.52 9.17 6.35
C PHE A 91 9.97 9.33 5.87
N LEU A 92 10.31 8.74 4.72
CA LEU A 92 11.64 8.86 4.11
C LEU A 92 11.97 10.31 3.71
N LEU A 93 10.98 11.08 3.25
CA LEU A 93 11.16 12.50 2.94
C LEU A 93 11.34 13.35 4.21
N ILE A 94 10.62 13.06 5.30
CA ILE A 94 10.79 13.75 6.59
C ILE A 94 12.19 13.49 7.13
N ILE A 95 12.62 12.23 7.18
CA ILE A 95 13.98 11.84 7.60
C ILE A 95 15.00 12.52 6.69
N GLY A 96 14.89 12.31 5.38
CA GLY A 96 15.81 12.89 4.41
C GLY A 96 15.90 14.42 4.48
N GLY A 97 14.76 15.09 4.70
CA GLY A 97 14.66 16.54 4.88
C GLY A 97 15.28 17.04 6.18
N ILE A 98 15.05 16.35 7.30
CA ILE A 98 15.68 16.66 8.59
C ILE A 98 17.20 16.48 8.50
N PHE A 99 17.68 15.41 7.86
CA PHE A 99 19.10 15.16 7.64
C PHE A 99 19.73 16.03 6.54
N ILE A 100 18.96 16.78 5.74
CA ILE A 100 19.49 17.76 4.77
C ILE A 100 19.88 19.08 5.45
N LYS A 101 19.31 19.39 6.62
CA LYS A 101 19.63 20.61 7.38
C LYS A 101 20.91 20.50 8.23
N LYS A 102 21.56 19.34 8.28
CA LYS A 102 22.92 19.16 8.82
C LYS A 102 23.88 18.88 7.67
#